data_AF-R7S6X9-F1
#
_entry.id   AF-R7S6X9-F1
#
_cell.length_a   1.000
_cell.length_b   1.000
_cell.length_c   1.000
_cell.angle_alpha   90.00
_cell.angle_beta   90.00
_cell.angle_gamma   90.00
#
_symmetry.space_group_name_H-M   'P 1'
#
loop_
_entity.id
_entity.type
_entity.pdbx_description
1 polymer ?
#
loop_
_entity_poly.entity_id
_entity_poly.type
_entity_poly.pdbx_seq_one_letter_code
_entity_poly.pdbx_strand_id
1 'polypeptide(L)'
;AALCLGFALQAHAHAAISPALGVKGTPVRNDAQRPQKNSECGNIDIAKNFDSSTAVQAAANGSFVATITNFNGGIDGSRQVTALVDPTGTGKSFVSADVLQNGDKNPNDNGSQQLVVQLPAGSTCAGGASKDKCLVSFTTAGGFGNCVVVQQAAAASGKGDSQSTAAAAA
;
A
#
# COMPACT_ATOMS: atom_id res chain seq x y z
N ALA A 1 -3.86 32.74 34.64
CA ALA A 1 -3.77 32.16 33.29
C ALA A 1 -3.42 30.69 33.44
N ALA A 2 -4.34 29.77 33.11
CA ALA A 2 -4.09 28.33 33.20
C ALA A 2 -3.38 27.88 31.91
N LEU A 3 -2.11 27.52 32.06
CA LEU A 3 -1.30 26.96 30.98
C LEU A 3 -1.69 25.48 30.82
N CYS A 4 -2.67 25.19 29.96
CA CYS A 4 -2.96 23.82 29.57
C CYS A 4 -1.78 23.27 28.75
N LEU A 5 -0.85 22.58 29.42
CA LEU A 5 0.09 21.68 28.76
C LEU A 5 -0.73 20.55 28.13
N GLY A 6 -1.09 20.74 26.86
CA GLY A 6 -1.63 19.66 26.04
C GLY A 6 -0.55 18.60 25.90
N PHE A 7 -0.68 17.50 26.65
CA PHE A 7 0.06 16.28 26.40
C PHE A 7 -0.30 15.82 24.98
N ALA A 8 0.57 16.09 24.02
CA ALA A 8 0.55 15.38 22.75
C ALA A 8 0.90 13.93 23.08
N LEU A 9 -0.13 13.10 23.31
CA LEU A 9 0.03 11.65 23.25
C LEU A 9 0.55 11.35 21.84
N GLN A 10 1.86 11.18 21.72
CA GLN A 10 2.43 10.50 20.58
C GLN A 10 1.92 9.07 20.69
N ALA A 11 0.75 8.80 20.10
CA ALA A 11 0.27 7.46 19.92
C ALA A 11 1.31 6.77 19.05
N HIS A 12 2.27 6.10 19.69
CA HIS A 12 3.28 5.33 18.99
C HIS A 12 2.52 4.37 18.09
N ALA A 13 2.78 4.47 16.80
CA ALA A 13 1.99 3.74 15.85
C ALA A 13 2.39 2.25 15.88
N HIS A 14 1.40 1.39 15.72
CA HIS A 14 1.53 0.00 16.18
C HIS A 14 1.67 -1.02 15.03
N ALA A 15 1.50 -0.58 13.77
CA ALA A 15 1.82 -1.39 12.60
C ALA A 15 2.16 -0.52 11.37
N ALA A 16 3.14 -0.95 10.57
CA ALA A 16 3.59 -0.27 9.34
C ALA A 16 3.70 -1.25 8.16
N ILE A 17 3.49 -0.76 6.94
CA ILE A 17 3.58 -1.51 5.70
C ILE A 17 4.86 -1.10 4.96
N SER A 18 5.67 -2.07 4.58
CA SER A 18 6.92 -1.91 3.85
C SER A 18 6.78 -2.25 2.36
N PRO A 19 7.41 -1.49 1.46
CA PRO A 19 8.12 -0.23 1.69
C PRO A 19 7.15 0.94 1.95
N ALA A 20 7.42 1.76 2.96
CA ALA A 20 6.60 2.93 3.27
C ALA A 20 7.06 4.16 2.47
N LEU A 21 6.11 4.92 1.91
CA LEU A 21 6.38 6.19 1.22
C LEU A 21 7.17 7.14 2.15
N GLY A 22 8.32 7.60 1.68
CA GLY A 22 9.18 8.53 2.41
C GLY A 22 10.02 7.90 3.53
N VAL A 23 9.97 6.57 3.71
CA VAL A 23 10.81 5.84 4.66
C VAL A 23 11.95 5.15 3.91
N LYS A 24 13.17 5.29 4.42
CA LYS A 24 14.33 4.57 3.88
C LYS A 24 14.49 3.23 4.60
N GLY A 25 14.42 2.14 3.86
CA GLY A 25 14.54 0.79 4.41
C GLY A 25 13.24 0.29 5.05
N THR A 26 13.36 -0.63 6.00
CA THR A 26 12.20 -1.21 6.70
C THR A 26 11.64 -0.21 7.70
N PRO A 27 10.33 0.08 7.67
CA PRO A 27 9.71 0.99 8.62
C PRO A 27 9.81 0.44 10.04
N VAL A 28 10.07 1.35 10.98
CA VAL A 28 10.05 1.10 12.42
C VAL A 28 8.78 1.68 13.05
N ARG A 29 8.58 1.45 14.35
CA ARG A 29 7.40 1.91 15.10
C ARG A 29 7.07 3.39 14.87
N ASN A 30 8.09 4.25 14.80
CA ASN A 30 7.91 5.70 14.66
C ASN A 30 7.50 6.14 13.24
N ASP A 31 7.61 5.26 12.24
CA ASP A 31 7.23 5.57 10.86
C ASP A 31 5.73 5.35 10.62
N ALA A 32 5.10 4.48 11.40
CA ALA A 32 3.69 4.19 11.25
C ALA A 32 2.85 5.46 11.47
N GLN A 33 1.86 5.65 10.61
CA GLN A 33 0.98 6.81 10.61
C GLN A 33 -0.44 6.38 11.00
N ARG A 34 -1.35 7.35 11.09
CA ARG A 34 -2.79 7.13 11.17
C ARG A 34 -3.47 7.76 9.95
N PRO A 35 -3.64 6.98 8.86
CA PRO A 35 -4.46 7.38 7.72
C PRO A 35 -5.85 7.84 8.15
N GLN A 36 -6.35 8.89 7.50
CA GLN A 36 -7.70 9.39 7.69
C GLN A 36 -8.29 9.82 6.34
N LYS A 37 -9.60 10.03 6.29
CA LYS A 37 -10.27 10.51 5.07
C LYS A 37 -9.66 11.85 4.63
N ASN A 38 -9.28 11.96 3.36
CA ASN A 38 -8.56 13.10 2.75
C ASN A 38 -7.10 13.29 3.21
N SER A 39 -6.55 12.34 3.97
CA SER A 39 -5.15 12.25 4.37
C SER A 39 -4.79 10.77 4.52
N GLU A 40 -5.05 10.02 3.45
CA GLU A 40 -4.91 8.57 3.37
C GLU A 40 -3.45 8.14 3.59
N CYS A 41 -2.49 8.99 3.23
CA CYS A 41 -1.06 8.75 3.49
C CYS A 41 -0.55 9.32 4.83
N GLY A 42 -1.43 9.82 5.70
CA GLY A 42 -1.03 10.51 6.92
C GLY A 42 -0.31 11.83 6.60
N ASN A 43 0.76 12.12 7.35
CA ASN A 43 1.45 13.42 7.31
C ASN A 43 2.55 13.55 6.25
N ILE A 44 2.74 12.54 5.40
CA ILE A 44 3.86 12.53 4.44
C ILE A 44 3.62 13.51 3.28
N ASP A 45 4.67 14.21 2.86
CA ASP A 45 4.66 15.01 1.63
C ASP A 45 4.80 14.08 0.42
N ILE A 46 3.68 13.74 -0.21
CA ILE A 46 3.62 12.78 -1.32
C ILE A 46 4.48 13.28 -2.49
N ALA A 47 4.32 14.54 -2.89
CA ALA A 47 5.02 15.09 -4.05
C ALA A 47 6.54 15.03 -3.91
N LYS A 48 7.07 15.25 -2.71
CA LYS A 48 8.52 15.16 -2.45
C LYS A 48 9.07 13.74 -2.39
N ASN A 49 8.25 12.75 -2.04
CA ASN A 49 8.72 11.40 -1.71
C ASN A 49 8.33 10.34 -2.75
N PHE A 50 7.33 10.62 -3.60
CA PHE A 50 6.73 9.62 -4.48
C PHE A 50 7.73 9.00 -5.45
N ASP A 51 8.48 9.82 -6.19
CA ASP A 51 9.40 9.31 -7.20
C ASP A 51 10.67 8.67 -6.64
N SER A 52 11.13 9.13 -5.48
CA SER A 52 12.32 8.61 -4.79
C SER A 52 12.05 7.38 -3.93
N SER A 53 10.78 7.01 -3.71
CA SER A 53 10.44 5.87 -2.86
C SER A 53 10.69 4.55 -3.57
N THR A 54 11.09 3.53 -2.81
CA THR A 54 11.17 2.15 -3.29
C THR A 54 9.77 1.66 -3.61
N ALA A 55 9.50 1.42 -4.89
CA ALA A 55 8.21 0.92 -5.34
C ALA A 55 8.12 -0.60 -5.21
N VAL A 56 6.94 -1.11 -4.84
CA VAL A 56 6.58 -2.51 -4.99
C VAL A 56 6.22 -2.77 -6.44
N GLN A 57 6.82 -3.77 -7.06
CA GLN A 57 6.45 -4.18 -8.41
C GLN A 57 5.16 -5.00 -8.37
N ALA A 58 4.14 -4.56 -9.10
CA ALA A 58 2.97 -5.39 -9.36
C ALA A 58 3.27 -6.43 -10.44
N ALA A 59 2.74 -7.63 -10.26
CA ALA A 59 2.71 -8.65 -11.29
C ALA A 59 1.82 -8.22 -12.47
N ALA A 60 1.93 -8.93 -13.60
CA ALA A 60 1.18 -8.61 -14.81
C ALA A 60 -0.36 -8.68 -14.64
N ASN A 61 -0.85 -9.47 -13.69
CA ASN A 61 -2.26 -9.54 -13.33
C ASN A 61 -2.71 -8.39 -12.39
N GLY A 62 -1.81 -7.49 -12.02
CA GLY A 62 -2.07 -6.37 -11.11
C GLY A 62 -2.01 -6.73 -9.63
N SER A 63 -1.67 -7.97 -9.24
CA SER A 63 -1.44 -8.29 -7.84
C SER A 63 -0.04 -7.86 -7.40
N PHE A 64 0.11 -7.47 -6.14
CA PHE A 64 1.40 -7.12 -5.56
C PHE A 64 1.47 -7.57 -4.10
N VAL A 65 2.71 -7.73 -3.63
CA VAL A 65 2.98 -8.20 -2.26
C VAL A 65 3.60 -7.07 -1.45
N ALA A 66 2.97 -6.74 -0.33
CA ALA A 66 3.53 -5.83 0.67
C ALA A 66 3.75 -6.59 1.99
N THR A 67 4.61 -6.07 2.86
CA THR A 67 4.83 -6.67 4.19
C THR A 67 4.34 -5.73 5.26
N ILE A 68 3.41 -6.18 6.09
CA ILE A 68 3.03 -5.46 7.30
C ILE A 68 3.88 -5.96 8.47
N THR A 69 4.38 -5.03 9.29
CA THR A 69 5.09 -5.33 10.53
C THR A 69 4.32 -4.73 11.69
N ASN A 70 3.99 -5.58 12.64
CA ASN A 70 3.34 -5.24 13.88
C ASN A 70 4.38 -5.02 15.00
N PHE A 71 4.16 -3.98 15.78
CA PHE A 71 4.96 -3.61 16.95
C PHE A 71 4.19 -3.71 18.28
N ASN A 72 2.93 -4.14 18.31
CA ASN A 72 2.16 -4.24 19.57
C ASN A 72 1.23 -5.46 19.59
N GLY A 73 0.88 -5.97 20.77
CA GLY A 73 -0.23 -6.92 20.86
C GLY A 73 -1.57 -6.23 20.62
N GLY A 74 -2.62 -7.00 20.37
CA GLY A 74 -3.98 -6.49 20.35
C GLY A 74 -4.42 -5.92 19.00
N ILE A 75 -5.59 -5.28 18.97
CA ILE A 75 -6.13 -4.58 17.80
C ILE A 75 -5.21 -3.45 17.34
N ASP A 76 -4.51 -2.81 18.27
CA ASP A 76 -3.52 -1.77 17.94
C ASP A 76 -2.45 -2.31 16.99
N GLY A 77 -1.99 -3.54 17.25
CA GLY A 77 -1.03 -4.24 16.40
C GLY A 77 -1.61 -4.97 15.20
N SER A 78 -2.85 -4.69 14.82
CA SER A 78 -3.52 -5.42 13.76
C SER A 78 -2.69 -5.46 12.48
N ARG A 79 -2.54 -6.67 11.94
CA ARG A 79 -1.94 -6.94 10.63
C ARG A 79 -3.02 -7.01 9.54
N GLN A 80 -4.29 -7.02 9.92
CA GLN A 80 -5.43 -6.95 9.00
C GLN A 80 -5.60 -5.52 8.47
N VAL A 81 -5.64 -5.35 7.16
CA VAL A 81 -5.77 -4.04 6.49
C VAL A 81 -6.96 -3.94 5.54
N THR A 82 -7.40 -2.71 5.29
CA THR A 82 -8.05 -2.30 4.06
C THR A 82 -7.06 -1.55 3.18
N ALA A 83 -7.31 -1.52 1.87
CA ALA A 83 -6.46 -0.86 0.89
C ALA A 83 -7.26 0.08 -0.02
N LEU A 84 -6.70 1.25 -0.28
CA LEU A 84 -7.20 2.19 -1.27
C LEU A 84 -6.08 2.53 -2.27
N VAL A 85 -6.42 2.72 -3.53
CA VAL A 85 -5.48 3.02 -4.61
C VAL A 85 -5.84 4.37 -5.23
N ASP A 86 -4.85 5.25 -5.36
CA ASP A 86 -4.90 6.43 -6.22
C ASP A 86 -4.07 6.16 -7.49
N PRO A 87 -4.72 5.92 -8.64
CA PRO A 87 -4.03 5.68 -9.90
C PRO A 87 -3.20 6.85 -10.40
N THR A 88 -3.50 8.08 -9.96
CA THR A 88 -2.76 9.28 -10.35
C THR A 88 -1.48 9.46 -9.53
N GLY A 89 -1.36 8.77 -8.39
CA GLY A 89 -0.25 8.91 -7.46
C GLY A 89 -0.23 10.26 -6.71
N THR A 90 -1.27 11.10 -6.82
CA THR A 90 -1.27 12.46 -6.25
C THR A 90 -1.74 12.53 -4.79
N GLY A 91 -2.37 11.46 -4.29
CA GLY A 91 -2.97 11.41 -2.96
C GLY A 91 -4.34 12.09 -2.87
N LYS A 92 -5.09 12.16 -3.98
CA LYS A 92 -6.34 12.92 -4.06
C LYS A 92 -7.56 12.11 -4.48
N SER A 93 -7.36 10.95 -5.11
CA SER A 93 -8.46 10.22 -5.75
C SER A 93 -8.31 8.73 -5.52
N PHE A 94 -8.72 8.31 -4.32
CA PHE A 94 -8.60 6.94 -3.87
C PHE A 94 -9.85 6.13 -4.21
N VAL A 95 -9.64 4.92 -4.73
CA VAL A 95 -10.67 3.88 -4.95
C VAL A 95 -10.31 2.63 -4.17
N SER A 96 -11.30 1.81 -3.81
CA SER A 96 -11.05 0.58 -3.06
C SER A 96 -10.26 -0.44 -3.88
N ALA A 97 -9.33 -1.13 -3.23
CA ALA A 97 -8.63 -2.30 -3.76
C ALA A 97 -8.92 -3.53 -2.92
N ASP A 98 -8.84 -4.70 -3.54
CA ASP A 98 -9.07 -5.97 -2.85
C ASP A 98 -7.79 -6.45 -2.17
N VAL A 99 -7.92 -6.88 -0.91
CA VAL A 99 -6.84 -7.52 -0.15
C VAL A 99 -7.08 -9.03 -0.20
N LEU A 100 -6.44 -9.69 -1.18
CA LEU A 100 -6.60 -11.12 -1.46
C LEU A 100 -6.07 -12.02 -0.35
N GLN A 101 -4.95 -11.61 0.25
CA GLN A 101 -4.40 -12.24 1.45
C GLN A 101 -4.15 -11.15 2.49
N ASN A 102 -4.72 -11.34 3.67
CA ASN A 102 -4.69 -10.35 4.74
C ASN A 102 -4.00 -10.92 5.99
N GLY A 103 -3.58 -10.04 6.89
CA GLY A 103 -2.96 -10.42 8.15
C GLY A 103 -3.96 -10.64 9.29
N ASP A 104 -3.42 -10.98 10.46
CA ASP A 104 -4.18 -11.24 11.67
C ASP A 104 -4.82 -9.97 12.22
N LYS A 105 -6.11 -10.06 12.57
CA LYS A 105 -6.83 -8.91 13.14
C LYS A 105 -6.33 -8.52 14.52
N ASN A 106 -6.04 -9.49 15.39
CA ASN A 106 -5.75 -9.29 16.80
C ASN A 106 -4.58 -10.17 17.26
N PRO A 107 -3.35 -9.88 16.81
CA PRO A 107 -2.18 -10.69 17.15
C PRO A 107 -1.81 -10.57 18.64
N ASN A 108 -1.28 -11.66 19.21
CA ASN A 108 -0.74 -11.68 20.57
C ASN A 108 0.79 -11.51 20.60
N ASP A 109 1.41 -11.36 19.44
CA ASP A 109 2.84 -11.25 19.23
C ASP A 109 3.19 -10.06 18.33
N ASN A 110 4.47 -9.66 18.38
CA ASN A 110 5.04 -8.77 17.38
C ASN A 110 5.54 -9.61 16.20
N GLY A 111 5.57 -9.03 15.00
CA GLY A 111 6.12 -9.73 13.84
C GLY A 111 5.55 -9.23 12.52
N SER A 112 5.93 -9.90 11.44
CA SER A 112 5.56 -9.50 10.08
C SER A 112 4.70 -10.54 9.39
N GLN A 113 3.80 -10.08 8.52
CA GLN A 113 3.01 -10.92 7.64
C GLN A 113 3.01 -10.33 6.23
N GLN A 114 2.94 -11.19 5.22
CA GLN A 114 2.73 -10.75 3.85
C GLN A 114 1.25 -10.46 3.60
N LEU A 115 1.03 -9.40 2.84
CA LEU A 115 -0.26 -9.01 2.30
C LEU A 115 -0.21 -9.20 0.79
N VAL A 116 -1.26 -9.76 0.21
CA VAL A 116 -1.44 -9.82 -1.24
C VAL A 116 -2.62 -8.93 -1.59
N VAL A 117 -2.38 -7.96 -2.46
CA VAL A 117 -3.35 -6.92 -2.80
C VAL A 117 -3.51 -6.89 -4.31
N GLN A 118 -4.72 -6.62 -4.77
CA GLN A 118 -5.07 -6.55 -6.19
C GLN A 118 -5.36 -5.10 -6.56
N LEU A 119 -4.64 -4.57 -7.54
CA LEU A 119 -5.02 -3.29 -8.15
C LEU A 119 -6.45 -3.40 -8.72
N PRO A 120 -7.30 -2.36 -8.59
CA PRO A 120 -8.68 -2.43 -9.07
C PRO A 120 -8.73 -2.72 -10.57
N ALA A 121 -9.68 -3.54 -11.01
CA ALA A 121 -9.77 -3.97 -12.41
C ALA A 121 -9.83 -2.76 -13.37
N GLY A 122 -9.06 -2.83 -14.45
CA GLY A 122 -8.96 -1.74 -15.44
C GLY A 122 -8.18 -0.49 -14.98
N SER A 123 -7.65 -0.48 -13.76
CA SER A 123 -6.81 0.63 -13.30
C SER A 123 -5.51 0.70 -14.09
N THR A 124 -5.17 1.90 -14.53
CA THR A 124 -3.86 2.23 -15.10
C THR A 124 -3.17 3.21 -14.17
N CYS A 125 -2.06 2.80 -13.58
CA CYS A 125 -1.19 3.70 -12.85
C CYS A 125 -0.60 4.75 -13.81
N ALA A 126 -0.75 6.02 -13.46
CA ALA A 126 -0.32 7.16 -14.28
C ALA A 126 0.58 8.14 -13.50
N GLY A 127 0.86 7.84 -12.23
CA GLY A 127 1.66 8.68 -11.35
C GLY A 127 3.15 8.54 -11.56
N GLY A 128 3.87 9.55 -11.04
CA GLY A 128 5.33 9.62 -11.02
C GLY A 128 5.95 9.95 -12.37
N ALA A 129 7.26 10.16 -12.38
CA ALA A 129 8.01 10.50 -13.58
C ALA A 129 7.93 9.41 -14.66
N SER A 130 7.80 8.15 -14.27
CA SER A 130 7.67 7.00 -15.15
C SER A 130 6.24 6.75 -15.66
N LYS A 131 5.23 7.45 -15.12
CA LYS A 131 3.81 7.33 -15.51
C LYS A 131 3.24 5.91 -15.42
N ASP A 132 3.76 5.11 -14.50
CA ASP A 132 3.37 3.72 -14.26
C ASP A 132 3.24 3.42 -12.75
N LYS A 133 3.25 4.45 -11.89
CA LYS A 133 3.16 4.29 -10.43
C LYS A 133 1.79 4.70 -9.90
N CYS A 134 1.24 3.89 -9.02
CA CYS A 134 0.08 4.20 -8.21
C CYS A 134 0.52 4.48 -6.76
N LEU A 135 -0.32 5.22 -6.04
CA LEU A 135 -0.18 5.35 -4.60
C LEU A 135 -1.21 4.47 -3.92
N VAL A 136 -0.78 3.61 -2.99
CA VAL A 136 -1.67 2.70 -2.26
C VAL A 136 -1.66 3.06 -0.79
N SER A 137 -2.80 3.41 -0.24
CA SER A 137 -3.00 3.62 1.19
C SER A 137 -3.45 2.34 1.86
N PHE A 138 -2.82 2.01 2.99
CA PHE A 138 -3.24 0.91 3.85
C PHE A 138 -3.71 1.44 5.19
N THR A 139 -4.83 0.90 5.68
CA THR A 139 -5.31 1.17 7.05
C THR A 139 -5.60 -0.14 7.74
N THR A 140 -4.96 -0.36 8.88
CA THR A 140 -5.16 -1.54 9.73
C THR A 140 -6.46 -1.46 10.52
N ALA A 141 -6.94 -2.58 11.06
CA ALA A 141 -8.11 -2.56 11.96
C ALA A 141 -7.88 -1.72 13.24
N GLY A 142 -6.63 -1.46 13.62
CA GLY A 142 -6.24 -0.55 14.71
C GLY A 142 -6.16 0.93 14.30
N GLY A 143 -6.44 1.26 13.04
CA GLY A 143 -6.40 2.63 12.51
C GLY A 143 -5.00 3.16 12.20
N PHE A 144 -3.98 2.29 12.19
CA PHE A 144 -2.61 2.62 11.78
C PHE A 144 -2.34 2.22 10.34
N GLY A 145 -1.34 2.81 9.72
CA GLY A 145 -0.87 2.41 8.40
C GLY A 145 -0.03 3.48 7.74
N ASN A 146 0.13 3.39 6.43
CA ASN A 146 0.88 4.32 5.60
C ASN A 146 0.56 4.07 4.13
N CYS A 147 1.08 4.94 3.28
CA CYS A 147 1.08 4.69 1.84
C CYS A 147 2.32 3.93 1.38
N VAL A 148 2.15 3.20 0.28
CA VAL A 148 3.15 2.44 -0.46
C VAL A 148 3.07 2.89 -1.92
N VAL A 149 4.21 3.03 -2.58
CA VAL A 149 4.24 3.25 -4.03
C VAL A 149 4.25 1.89 -4.72
N VAL A 150 3.31 1.67 -5.63
CA VAL A 150 3.26 0.46 -6.45
C VAL A 150 3.57 0.85 -7.89
N GLN A 151 4.52 0.16 -8.51
CA GLN A 151 4.82 0.30 -9.92
C GLN A 151 4.13 -0.83 -10.68
N GLN A 152 3.22 -0.45 -11.57
CA GLN A 152 2.53 -1.41 -12.42
C GLN A 152 3.49 -1.86 -13.53
N ALA A 153 3.62 -3.18 -13.71
CA ALA A 153 4.37 -3.71 -14.83
C ALA A 153 3.77 -3.17 -16.14
N ALA A 154 4.63 -2.83 -17.11
CA ALA A 154 4.16 -2.55 -18.46
C ALA A 154 3.26 -3.70 -18.90
N ALA A 155 2.05 -3.38 -19.37
CA ALA A 155 1.18 -4.40 -19.94
C ALA A 155 1.98 -5.13 -21.02
N ALA A 156 2.18 -6.43 -20.86
CA ALA A 156 2.78 -7.23 -21.91
C ALA A 156 1.93 -6.97 -23.14
N SER A 157 2.51 -6.37 -24.17
CA SER A 157 1.84 -6.22 -25.45
C SER A 157 1.56 -7.65 -25.91
N GLY A 158 0.34 -8.11 -25.70
CA GLY A 158 -0.08 -9.42 -26.16
C GLY A 158 0.08 -9.41 -27.67
N LYS A 159 1.18 -9.96 -28.17
CA LYS A 159 1.15 -10.59 -29.49
C LYS A 159 0.14 -11.71 -29.32
N GLY A 160 -1.08 -11.44 -29.75
CA GLY A 160 -2.05 -12.49 -30.01
C GLY A 160 -1.42 -13.39 -31.05
N ASP A 161 -0.75 -14.44 -30.61
CA ASP A 161 -0.50 -15.59 -31.45
C ASP A 161 -1.88 -16.21 -31.68
N SER A 162 -2.53 -15.74 -32.74
CA SER A 162 -3.58 -16.47 -33.42
C SER A 162 -2.95 -17.79 -33.88
N GLN A 163 -2.99 -18.81 -33.03
CA GLN A 163 -2.80 -20.18 -33.47
C GLN A 163 -3.94 -20.51 -34.42
N SER A 164 -3.66 -20.35 -35.71
CA SER A 164 -4.42 -21.01 -36.77
C SER A 164 -4.11 -22.49 -36.67
N THR A 165 -4.96 -23.24 -35.97
CA THR A 165 -5.04 -24.69 -36.14
C THR A 165 -5.60 -24.97 -37.53
N ALA A 166 -4.70 -25.09 -38.50
CA ALA A 166 -5.00 -25.69 -39.79
C ALA A 166 -5.28 -27.19 -39.56
N ALA A 167 -6.54 -27.58 -39.75
CA ALA A 167 -6.93 -28.96 -39.85
C ALA A 167 -6.26 -29.59 -41.08
N ALA A 168 -5.53 -30.69 -40.88
CA ALA A 168 -5.09 -31.56 -41.96
C ALA A 168 -5.79 -32.91 -41.81
N ALA A 169 -6.74 -33.16 -42.71
CA ALA A 169 -7.30 -34.48 -42.98
C ALA A 169 -6.46 -35.16 -44.07
N ALA A 170 -6.04 -36.39 -43.83
CA ALA A 170 -5.72 -37.43 -44.81
C ALA A 170 -5.71 -38.79 -44.10
#